data_AF-A0A1I4USG3-F1
#
_entry.id   AF-A0A1I4USG3-F1
#
_cell.length_a   1.000
_cell.length_b   1.000
_cell.length_c   1.000
_cell.angle_alpha   90.00
_cell.angle_beta   90.00
_cell.angle_gamma   90.00
#
_symmetry.space_group_name_H-M   'P 1'
#
loop_
_entity.id
_entity.type
_entity.pdbx_description
1 polymer ?
#
loop_
_entity_poly.entity_id
_entity_poly.type
_entity_poly.pdbx_seq_one_letter_code
_entity_poly.pdbx_strand_id
1 'polypeptide(L)'
;MQATQIDRMWFQAHPDREYRLRRQTPAEVQQWAFQPGLGYAPWCIIRRADGVMEAFTLKVGETWDDHDLELEQFFDYLRDAA
;
A
#
# COMPACT_ATOMS: atom_id res chain seq x y z
N MET A 1 -5.01 5.25 6.25
CA MET A 1 -5.93 5.78 5.20
C MET A 1 -6.94 4.70 4.80
N GLN A 2 -7.87 4.94 3.88
CA GLN A 2 -8.88 3.95 3.46
C GLN A 2 -8.80 3.62 1.96
N ALA A 3 -9.17 2.40 1.61
CA ALA A 3 -9.18 1.90 0.24
C ALA A 3 -10.11 2.69 -0.68
N THR A 4 -9.63 3.00 -1.88
CA THR A 4 -10.41 3.71 -2.90
C THR A 4 -11.41 2.76 -3.59
N GLN A 5 -12.34 3.32 -4.38
CA GLN A 5 -13.23 2.51 -5.22
C GLN A 5 -12.45 1.65 -6.23
N ILE A 6 -11.34 2.16 -6.75
CA ILE A 6 -10.45 1.42 -7.66
C ILE A 6 -9.82 0.21 -6.95
N ASP A 7 -9.47 0.35 -5.67
CA ASP A 7 -8.96 -0.76 -4.85
C ASP A 7 -10.01 -1.84 -4.65
N ARG A 8 -11.25 -1.46 -4.37
CA ARG A 8 -12.36 -2.40 -4.24
C ARG A 8 -12.62 -3.15 -5.56
N MET A 9 -12.62 -2.46 -6.68
CA MET A 9 -12.77 -3.08 -8.01
C MET A 9 -11.62 -4.03 -8.33
N TRP A 10 -10.40 -3.72 -7.92
CA TRP A 10 -9.26 -4.61 -8.11
C TRP A 10 -9.41 -5.91 -7.32
N PHE A 11 -9.85 -5.85 -6.06
CA PHE A 11 -10.13 -7.06 -5.25
C PHE A 11 -11.30 -7.89 -5.80
N GLN A 12 -12.30 -7.26 -6.43
CA GLN A 12 -13.36 -8.00 -7.12
C GLN A 12 -12.83 -8.81 -8.31
N ALA A 13 -11.83 -8.27 -9.02
CA ALA A 13 -11.17 -8.96 -10.13
C ALA A 13 -10.12 -10.00 -9.67
N HIS A 14 -9.62 -9.90 -8.44
CA HIS A 14 -8.63 -10.80 -7.86
C HIS A 14 -9.16 -11.38 -6.54
N PRO A 15 -10.16 -12.27 -6.59
CA PRO A 15 -10.87 -12.75 -5.42
C PRO A 15 -10.02 -13.63 -4.50
N ASP A 16 -8.85 -14.09 -4.95
CA ASP A 16 -7.92 -14.90 -4.16
C ASP A 16 -6.90 -14.05 -3.39
N ARG A 17 -6.90 -12.72 -3.62
CA ARG A 17 -5.98 -11.79 -2.96
C ARG A 17 -6.59 -11.24 -1.67
N GLU A 18 -5.77 -11.17 -0.64
CA GLU A 18 -6.12 -10.59 0.67
C GLU A 18 -5.53 -9.20 0.84
N TYR A 19 -4.39 -8.96 0.18
CA TYR A 19 -3.68 -7.69 0.18
C TYR A 19 -3.46 -7.20 -1.25
N ARG A 20 -3.36 -5.88 -1.37
CA ARG A 20 -2.99 -5.22 -2.63
C ARG A 20 -1.82 -4.28 -2.36
N LEU A 21 -0.70 -4.54 -3.02
CA LEU A 21 0.42 -3.61 -3.11
C LEU A 21 0.28 -2.74 -4.35
N ARG A 22 0.40 -1.41 -4.22
CA ARG A 22 0.45 -0.51 -5.38
C ARG A 22 1.19 0.79 -5.10
N ARG A 23 1.50 1.52 -6.18
CA ARG A 23 1.96 2.91 -6.12
C ARG A 23 0.82 3.82 -5.66
N GLN A 24 1.15 4.81 -4.85
CA GLN A 24 0.22 5.90 -4.57
C GLN A 24 0.23 6.94 -5.69
N THR A 25 -0.94 7.52 -5.92
CA THR A 25 -1.14 8.60 -6.88
C THR A 25 -0.57 9.92 -6.32
N PRO A 26 -0.20 10.89 -7.17
CA PRO A 26 0.25 12.19 -6.69
C PRO A 26 -0.72 12.89 -5.74
N ALA A 27 -2.03 12.73 -5.95
CA ALA A 27 -3.06 13.31 -5.09
C ALA A 27 -3.11 12.67 -3.70
N GLU A 28 -2.85 11.37 -3.59
CA GLU A 28 -2.74 10.66 -2.29
C GLU A 28 -1.48 11.11 -1.54
N VAL A 29 -0.36 11.27 -2.24
CA VAL A 29 0.93 11.69 -1.65
C VAL A 29 0.87 13.13 -1.14
N GLN A 30 0.10 14.01 -1.77
CA GLN A 30 -0.12 15.38 -1.28
C GLN A 30 -0.77 15.44 0.10
N GLN A 31 -1.44 14.37 0.53
CA GLN A 31 -2.09 14.30 1.85
C GLN A 31 -1.13 13.83 2.96
N TRP A 32 0.10 13.45 2.61
CA TRP A 32 1.07 12.97 3.59
C TRP A 32 1.63 14.11 4.42
N ALA A 33 1.82 13.86 5.72
CA ALA A 33 2.49 14.79 6.63
C ALA A 33 3.94 15.07 6.20
N PHE A 34 4.61 14.07 5.62
CA PHE A 34 5.98 14.17 5.11
C PHE A 34 6.04 13.66 3.67
N GLN A 35 6.59 14.46 2.78
CA GLN A 35 6.75 14.08 1.38
C GLN A 35 7.88 13.04 1.23
N PRO A 36 7.76 12.06 0.32
CA PRO A 36 8.85 11.14 0.01
C PRO A 36 10.13 11.90 -0.38
N GLY A 37 11.27 11.46 0.16
CA GLY A 37 12.58 12.01 -0.21
C GLY A 37 12.96 11.71 -1.67
N LEU A 38 13.92 12.46 -2.20
CA LEU A 38 14.49 12.18 -3.53
C LEU A 38 15.06 10.75 -3.58
N GLY A 39 14.77 10.02 -4.65
CA GLY A 39 15.18 8.62 -4.80
C GLY A 39 14.27 7.62 -4.06
N TYR A 40 13.19 8.09 -3.43
CA TYR A 40 12.16 7.26 -2.84
C TYR A 40 10.84 7.35 -3.60
N ALA A 41 10.08 6.28 -3.46
CA ALA A 41 9.00 5.93 -4.34
C ALA A 41 7.80 5.64 -3.41
N PRO A 42 6.66 6.33 -3.53
CA PRO A 42 5.54 6.15 -2.62
C PRO A 42 4.73 4.90 -2.99
N TRP A 43 4.48 4.05 -1.99
CA TRP A 43 3.74 2.81 -2.08
C TRP A 43 2.68 2.73 -0.98
N CYS A 44 1.72 1.85 -1.18
CA CYS A 44 0.78 1.47 -0.13
C CYS A 44 0.41 -0.02 -0.21
N ILE A 45 0.07 -0.57 0.94
CA ILE A 45 -0.58 -1.87 1.08
C ILE A 45 -1.99 -1.65 1.59
N ILE A 46 -2.93 -2.35 0.98
CA ILE A 46 -4.34 -2.29 1.32
C ILE A 46 -4.78 -3.68 1.73
N ARG A 47 -5.45 -3.80 2.87
CA ARG A 47 -6.08 -5.04 3.33
C ARG A 47 -7.52 -5.14 2.83
N ARG A 48 -7.88 -6.27 2.23
CA ARG A 48 -9.22 -6.49 1.67
C ARG A 48 -10.33 -6.51 2.72
N ALA A 49 -10.06 -7.12 3.87
CA ALA A 49 -11.07 -7.41 4.90
C ALA A 49 -11.82 -6.16 5.38
N ASP A 50 -11.10 -5.06 5.58
CA ASP A 50 -11.62 -3.81 6.13
C ASP A 50 -11.27 -2.58 5.30
N GLY A 51 -10.51 -2.75 4.21
CA GLY A 51 -10.09 -1.66 3.33
C GLY A 51 -9.04 -0.74 3.94
N VAL A 52 -8.43 -1.10 5.07
CA VAL A 52 -7.39 -0.26 5.67
C VAL A 52 -6.18 -0.20 4.74
N MET A 53 -5.64 1.01 4.60
CA MET A 53 -4.47 1.29 3.79
C MET A 53 -3.35 1.89 4.63
N GLU A 54 -2.19 1.26 4.58
CA GLU A 54 -0.92 1.76 5.11
C GLU A 54 0.00 2.20 3.98
N ALA A 55 0.69 3.32 4.19
CA ALA A 55 1.50 3.98 3.18
C ALA A 55 2.96 4.04 3.63
N PHE A 56 3.88 3.84 2.69
CA PHE A 56 5.30 3.76 2.96
C PHE A 56 6.12 4.13 1.72
N THR A 57 7.43 4.28 1.89
CA THR A 57 8.34 4.58 0.79
C THR A 57 9.34 3.45 0.58
N LEU A 58 9.63 3.15 -0.68
CA LEU A 58 10.72 2.27 -1.08
C LEU A 58 11.73 3.02 -1.92
N LYS A 59 12.98 2.55 -1.99
CA LYS A 59 13.96 3.16 -2.88
C LYS A 59 13.56 2.91 -4.33
N VAL A 60 13.73 3.91 -5.19
CA VAL A 60 13.45 3.75 -6.62
C VAL A 60 14.34 2.65 -7.20
N GLY A 61 13.73 1.69 -7.89
CA GLY A 61 14.39 0.53 -8.48
C GLY A 61 14.31 -0.74 -7.63
N GLU A 62 13.84 -0.65 -6.38
CA GLU A 62 13.48 -1.84 -5.61
C GLU A 62 12.14 -2.40 -6.09
N THR A 63 12.14 -3.69 -6.37
CA THR A 63 10.92 -4.48 -6.59
C THR A 63 10.58 -5.19 -5.30
N TRP A 64 9.28 -5.34 -5.05
CA TRP A 64 8.79 -6.04 -3.88
C TRP A 64 7.92 -7.21 -4.31
N ASP A 65 8.14 -8.33 -3.65
CA ASP A 65 7.32 -9.50 -3.82
C ASP A 65 5.94 -9.20 -3.23
N ASP A 66 4.92 -9.44 -4.04
CA ASP A 66 3.53 -9.10 -3.75
C ASP A 66 2.77 -10.30 -3.18
N HIS A 67 3.44 -11.21 -2.47
CA HIS A 67 2.82 -12.36 -1.83
C HIS A 67 2.03 -11.93 -0.58
N ASP A 68 0.79 -12.42 -0.44
CA ASP A 68 -0.10 -11.99 0.65
C ASP A 68 0.50 -12.21 2.05
N LEU A 69 1.26 -13.29 2.27
CA LEU A 69 1.94 -13.57 3.54
C LEU A 69 3.01 -12.53 3.91
N GLU A 70 3.76 -12.04 2.93
CA GLU A 70 4.81 -11.02 3.16
C GLU A 70 4.18 -9.64 3.34
N LEU A 71 3.14 -9.35 2.54
CA LEU A 71 2.38 -8.12 2.65
C LEU A 71 1.65 -8.01 4.00
N GLU A 72 1.12 -9.11 4.53
CA GLU A 72 0.49 -9.17 5.86
C GLU A 72 1.48 -8.77 6.95
N GLN A 73 2.62 -9.47 7.03
CA GLN A 73 3.64 -9.22 8.06
C GLN A 73 4.13 -7.78 8.04
N PHE A 74 4.35 -7.23 6.85
CA PHE A 74 4.78 -5.85 6.74
C PHE A 74 3.68 -4.84 7.02
N PHE A 75 2.44 -5.13 6.63
CA PHE A 75 1.29 -4.28 6.95
C PHE A 75 1.14 -4.13 8.47
N ASP A 76 1.26 -5.23 9.20
CA ASP A 76 1.21 -5.22 10.67
C ASP A 76 2.39 -4.43 11.26
N TYR A 77 3.60 -4.63 10.74
CA TYR A 77 4.77 -3.83 11.14
C TYR A 77 4.57 -2.32 10.95
N LEU A 78 4.02 -1.89 9.79
CA LEU A 78 3.74 -0.48 9.53
C LEU A 78 2.74 0.10 10.51
N ARG A 79 1.72 -0.68 10.87
CA ARG A 79 0.64 -0.25 11.76
C ARG A 79 1.08 -0.15 13.21
N ASP A 80 1.96 -1.05 13.66
CA ASP A 80 2.54 -1.00 15.00
C ASP A 80 3.60 0.12 15.14
N ALA A 81 4.22 0.54 14.03
CA ALA A 81 5.19 1.62 14.00
C ALA A 81 4.57 3.04 13.90
N ALA A 82 3.27 3.14 13.60
CA ALA A 82 2.53 4.40 13.38
C ALA A 82 1.92 4.97 14.67
#